data_AF-A0A2W1AT71-F1
#
_entry.id   AF-A0A2W1AT71-F1
#
_cell.length_a   1.000
_cell.length_b   1.000
_cell.length_c   1.000
_cell.angle_alpha   90.00
_cell.angle_beta   90.00
_cell.angle_gamma   90.00
#
_symmetry.space_group_name_H-M   'P 1'
#
loop_
_entity.id
_entity.type
_entity.pdbx_description
1 polymer ?
#
loop_
_entity_poly.entity_id
_entity_poly.type
_entity_poly.pdbx_seq_one_letter_code
_entity_poly.pdbx_strand_id
1 'polypeptide(L)'
;MKYKKSLTYSVIILIIAFFLAGCTANPKASSQSETNHALVDVVPEEQLNFVEHEVLSVKEVSFSEQQLSDIKIHLIQEAGKETFRYSMNATISTSVAGIEVKVPLSISGEFEPIDKTKSVVSINMGFVDTDIVSVSGDGELYFADSINSKWTSSEDTGQIFSSPTTIINAILKESGSLAIVSREQLAEVALLHMKVTGIESLFGNIDENIYVDLWVNEDNLRIYKLMLQGPIFMPDIKAYLPSQIDAREAIVSATYDFYGYEDAISIEIPEAEDYLVNGRLPGTKVFEQINLVIRFGESHPEYKSTPATSGWHYGIPDAPAPWGVHNEFISDEVLIQNLVQGGVGLHYNCDDDCKDVIDVFTEFSKQYQKIVVSPYEGLNKKIAITAWSYIDEMDELDLDRIELFIKAHHNSERAPEHFKP
;
A
#
# COMPACT_ATOMS: atom_id res chain seq x y z
N MET A 1 -20.66 19.28 53.84
CA MET A 1 -19.84 20.49 53.57
C MET A 1 -20.20 21.02 52.19
N LYS A 2 -20.51 22.32 52.11
CA LYS A 2 -20.86 23.09 50.90
C LYS A 2 -19.62 23.33 50.03
N TYR A 3 -19.75 23.59 48.73
CA TYR A 3 -19.15 24.71 47.95
C TYR A 3 -19.55 24.50 46.45
N LYS A 4 -20.49 25.26 45.85
CA LYS A 4 -20.52 26.65 45.31
C LYS A 4 -20.08 26.77 43.84
N LYS A 5 -20.99 27.26 43.00
CA LYS A 5 -20.84 27.72 41.59
C LYS A 5 -20.00 29.01 41.46
N SER A 6 -19.36 29.22 40.30
CA SER A 6 -19.24 30.50 39.55
C SER A 6 -18.48 30.22 38.23
N LEU A 7 -19.09 30.23 37.04
CA LEU A 7 -19.30 31.36 36.10
C LEU A 7 -18.11 32.32 35.94
N THR A 8 -17.56 32.43 34.72
CA THR A 8 -17.38 33.69 33.97
C THR A 8 -16.85 33.45 32.54
N TYR A 9 -17.57 34.02 31.57
CA TYR A 9 -17.17 34.29 30.19
C TYR A 9 -16.10 35.39 30.14
N SER A 10 -15.19 35.35 29.17
CA SER A 10 -14.69 36.56 28.49
C SER A 10 -14.08 36.24 27.13
N VAL A 11 -14.64 36.93 26.14
CA VAL A 11 -14.29 36.99 24.72
C VAL A 11 -13.03 37.84 24.54
N ILE A 12 -12.09 37.43 23.68
CA ILE A 12 -11.07 38.33 23.11
C ILE A 12 -11.07 38.15 21.59
N ILE A 13 -11.55 39.18 20.91
CA ILE A 13 -11.39 39.45 19.48
C ILE A 13 -10.09 40.26 19.33
N LEU A 14 -9.21 39.89 18.40
CA LEU A 14 -8.21 40.81 17.87
C LEU A 14 -8.10 40.69 16.35
N ILE A 15 -8.54 41.75 15.67
CA ILE A 15 -8.35 42.05 14.25
C ILE A 15 -7.09 42.90 14.12
N ILE A 16 -6.15 42.54 13.24
CA ILE A 16 -5.23 43.51 12.64
C ILE A 16 -5.06 43.18 11.16
N ALA A 17 -5.52 44.12 10.31
CA ALA A 17 -5.23 44.23 8.89
C ALA A 17 -4.23 45.39 8.66
N PHE A 18 -3.72 45.47 7.42
CA PHE A 18 -2.84 46.47 6.76
C PHE A 18 -1.38 45.98 6.53
N PHE A 19 -0.72 46.16 5.38
CA PHE A 19 -0.91 47.07 4.23
C PHE A 19 -0.33 46.42 2.95
N LEU A 20 -0.94 46.71 1.79
CA LEU A 20 -0.37 46.57 0.45
C LEU A 20 0.64 47.71 0.17
N ALA A 21 1.80 47.39 -0.38
CA ALA A 21 2.61 48.30 -1.18
C ALA A 21 3.38 47.48 -2.24
N GLY A 22 3.12 47.78 -3.51
CA GLY A 22 3.80 47.15 -4.64
C GLY A 22 5.18 47.75 -4.90
N CYS A 23 6.05 46.96 -5.54
CA CYS A 23 7.15 47.44 -6.37
C CYS A 23 7.34 46.49 -7.56
N THR A 24 7.55 47.11 -8.72
CA THR A 24 7.68 46.52 -10.04
C THR A 24 9.15 46.26 -10.44
N ALA A 25 9.37 45.15 -11.15
CA ALA A 25 10.29 44.94 -12.27
C ALA A 25 11.84 44.87 -12.11
N ASN A 26 12.35 43.61 -12.23
CA ASN A 26 13.27 43.08 -13.29
C ASN A 26 14.82 43.29 -13.16
N PRO A 27 15.68 42.64 -14.00
CA PRO A 27 16.29 41.29 -13.85
C PRO A 27 17.84 41.27 -13.87
N LYS A 28 18.49 40.16 -13.43
CA LYS A 28 19.63 39.48 -14.13
C LYS A 28 20.33 38.38 -13.29
N ALA A 29 20.44 37.22 -13.94
CA ALA A 29 21.63 36.37 -14.18
C ALA A 29 22.31 35.54 -13.07
N SER A 30 22.23 34.22 -13.31
CA SER A 30 23.25 33.15 -13.26
C SER A 30 23.79 32.60 -11.93
N SER A 31 23.59 31.29 -11.71
CA SER A 31 24.64 30.29 -11.96
C SER A 31 24.07 28.87 -11.95
N GLN A 32 24.52 28.08 -12.92
CA GLN A 32 24.22 26.66 -13.12
C GLN A 32 24.79 25.77 -12.00
N SER A 33 24.08 24.70 -11.68
CA SER A 33 24.65 23.45 -11.18
C SER A 33 23.70 22.32 -11.63
N GLU A 34 23.98 21.79 -12.82
CA GLU A 34 23.39 20.55 -13.32
C GLU A 34 23.89 19.38 -12.46
N THR A 35 22.96 18.64 -11.84
CA THR A 35 23.18 17.26 -11.43
C THR A 35 22.17 16.41 -12.20
N ASN A 36 22.71 15.68 -13.17
CA ASN A 36 22.07 14.67 -13.99
C ASN A 36 21.46 13.58 -13.09
N HIS A 37 20.14 13.52 -12.98
CA HIS A 37 19.42 12.30 -12.60
C HIS A 37 18.76 11.74 -13.85
N ALA A 38 19.09 10.49 -14.15
CA ALA A 38 18.60 9.75 -15.30
C ALA A 38 17.06 9.65 -15.26
N LEU A 39 16.49 9.84 -16.44
CA LEU A 39 15.06 9.82 -16.73
C LEU A 39 14.45 8.47 -16.31
N VAL A 40 13.46 8.54 -15.42
CA VAL A 40 12.36 7.57 -15.39
C VAL A 40 11.51 7.91 -16.63
N ASP A 41 11.19 6.92 -17.46
CA ASP A 41 10.28 7.11 -18.58
C ASP A 41 8.91 7.57 -18.05
N VAL A 42 8.70 8.89 -18.16
CA VAL A 42 7.44 9.56 -17.86
C VAL A 42 6.47 9.18 -18.96
N VAL A 43 5.39 8.49 -18.59
CA VAL A 43 4.20 8.34 -19.45
C VAL A 43 3.82 9.76 -19.88
N PRO A 44 3.76 10.08 -21.20
CA PRO A 44 3.52 11.44 -21.63
C PRO A 44 2.19 11.95 -21.05
N GLU A 45 2.22 13.08 -20.34
CA GLU A 45 1.06 13.92 -20.10
C GLU A 45 0.57 14.46 -21.46
N GLU A 46 -0.07 13.63 -22.27
CA GLU A 46 -1.10 14.17 -23.14
C GLU A 46 -2.22 14.61 -22.22
N GLN A 47 -2.43 15.92 -22.16
CA GLN A 47 -3.64 16.51 -21.61
C GLN A 47 -4.83 15.83 -22.29
N LEU A 48 -5.40 14.83 -21.60
CA LEU A 48 -6.67 14.20 -21.92
C LEU A 48 -7.74 15.29 -21.83
N ASN A 49 -7.91 16.04 -22.91
CA ASN A 49 -9.12 16.77 -23.19
C ASN A 49 -10.21 15.72 -23.37
N PHE A 50 -10.85 15.33 -22.27
CA PHE A 50 -12.06 14.52 -22.28
C PHE A 50 -13.10 15.27 -23.09
N VAL A 51 -13.31 14.82 -24.33
CA VAL A 51 -14.50 15.17 -25.08
C VAL A 51 -15.61 14.33 -24.47
N GLU A 52 -16.48 14.97 -23.69
CA GLU A 52 -17.75 14.37 -23.29
C GLU A 52 -18.51 14.07 -24.59
N HIS A 53 -18.44 12.83 -25.07
CA HIS A 53 -19.03 12.44 -26.34
C HIS A 53 -20.55 12.46 -26.20
N GLU A 54 -21.17 13.49 -26.75
CA GLU A 54 -22.62 13.66 -26.74
C GLU A 54 -23.31 12.45 -27.38
N VAL A 55 -24.25 11.83 -26.66
CA VAL A 55 -25.04 10.70 -27.16
C VAL A 55 -25.98 11.23 -28.24
N LEU A 56 -25.73 10.84 -29.49
CA LEU A 56 -26.44 11.33 -30.66
C LEU A 56 -27.84 10.72 -30.78
N SER A 57 -28.02 9.48 -30.33
CA SER A 57 -29.33 8.82 -30.29
C SER A 57 -29.35 7.67 -29.29
N VAL A 58 -30.53 7.43 -28.70
CA VAL A 58 -30.83 6.28 -27.84
C VAL A 58 -32.02 5.55 -28.44
N LYS A 59 -31.91 4.22 -28.58
CA LYS A 59 -32.99 3.35 -29.08
C LYS A 59 -33.24 2.23 -28.09
N GLU A 60 -34.50 1.98 -27.77
CA GLU A 60 -34.88 0.75 -27.07
C GLU A 60 -34.68 -0.46 -27.99
N VAL A 61 -34.08 -1.51 -27.46
CA VAL A 61 -33.86 -2.76 -28.18
C VAL A 61 -34.16 -3.92 -27.23
N SER A 62 -34.78 -4.98 -27.75
CA SER A 62 -35.02 -6.20 -27.00
C SER A 62 -34.18 -7.35 -27.55
N PHE A 63 -33.59 -8.11 -26.63
CA PHE A 63 -32.80 -9.30 -26.93
C PHE A 63 -33.45 -10.49 -26.23
N SER A 64 -33.35 -11.68 -26.82
CA SER A 64 -33.76 -12.92 -26.16
C SER A 64 -32.82 -13.31 -25.03
N GLU A 65 -33.29 -14.09 -24.07
CA GLU A 65 -32.45 -14.61 -22.97
C GLU A 65 -31.22 -15.37 -23.48
N GLN A 66 -31.35 -16.12 -24.58
CA GLN A 66 -30.23 -16.82 -25.20
C GLN A 66 -29.18 -15.84 -25.72
N GLN A 67 -29.58 -14.78 -26.43
CA GLN A 67 -28.63 -13.78 -26.92
C GLN A 67 -27.89 -13.07 -25.77
N LEU A 68 -28.61 -12.76 -24.69
CA LEU A 68 -28.02 -12.14 -23.49
C LEU A 68 -27.02 -13.09 -22.80
N SER A 69 -27.36 -14.37 -22.74
CA SER A 69 -26.45 -15.42 -22.25
C SER A 69 -25.20 -15.55 -23.13
N ASP A 70 -25.36 -15.54 -24.45
CA ASP A 70 -24.24 -15.65 -25.40
C ASP A 70 -23.29 -14.44 -25.29
N ILE A 71 -23.84 -13.22 -25.18
CA ILE A 71 -23.07 -12.00 -24.93
C ILE A 71 -22.31 -12.10 -23.62
N LYS A 72 -22.96 -12.53 -22.53
CA LYS A 72 -22.33 -12.69 -21.23
C LYS A 72 -21.15 -13.68 -21.28
N ILE A 73 -21.34 -14.83 -21.91
CA ILE A 73 -20.29 -15.84 -22.08
C ILE A 73 -19.12 -15.26 -22.90
N HIS A 74 -19.41 -14.56 -23.98
CA HIS A 74 -18.40 -13.91 -24.79
C HIS A 74 -17.58 -12.90 -23.98
N LEU A 75 -18.24 -12.02 -23.20
CA LEU A 75 -17.55 -11.04 -22.36
C LEU A 75 -16.64 -11.71 -21.31
N ILE A 76 -17.08 -12.79 -20.67
CA ILE A 76 -16.26 -13.56 -19.72
C ILE A 76 -15.04 -14.19 -20.40
N GLN A 77 -15.16 -14.57 -21.68
CA GLN A 77 -14.09 -15.23 -22.42
C GLN A 77 -13.10 -14.23 -23.03
N GLU A 78 -13.55 -13.06 -23.45
CA GLU A 78 -12.73 -12.11 -24.19
C GLU A 78 -12.22 -10.93 -23.35
N ALA A 79 -12.85 -10.62 -22.20
CA ALA A 79 -12.35 -9.57 -21.31
C ALA A 79 -10.91 -9.88 -20.84
N GLY A 80 -9.98 -8.99 -21.19
CA GLY A 80 -8.57 -9.12 -20.81
C GLY A 80 -7.69 -9.94 -21.74
N LYS A 81 -8.15 -10.30 -22.94
CA LYS A 81 -7.30 -10.95 -23.97
C LYS A 81 -6.49 -9.99 -24.83
N GLU A 82 -6.86 -8.72 -24.83
CA GLU A 82 -6.22 -7.67 -25.61
C GLU A 82 -5.60 -6.66 -24.67
N THR A 83 -4.53 -6.00 -25.12
CA THR A 83 -4.01 -4.80 -24.47
C THR A 83 -5.04 -3.68 -24.59
N PHE A 84 -5.13 -2.83 -23.57
CA PHE A 84 -5.95 -1.63 -23.59
C PHE A 84 -5.44 -0.61 -22.58
N ARG A 85 -5.92 0.62 -22.71
CA ARG A 85 -5.79 1.70 -21.75
C ARG A 85 -7.12 1.92 -21.05
N TYR A 86 -7.06 2.38 -19.81
CA TYR A 86 -8.26 2.69 -19.06
C TYR A 86 -8.09 3.95 -18.22
N SER A 87 -9.21 4.58 -17.92
CA SER A 87 -9.33 5.58 -16.87
C SER A 87 -10.50 5.25 -15.99
N MET A 88 -10.34 5.39 -14.68
CA MET A 88 -11.41 5.32 -13.70
C MET A 88 -11.51 6.64 -12.98
N ASN A 89 -12.73 7.18 -12.88
CA ASN A 89 -13.05 8.22 -11.89
C ASN A 89 -13.99 7.62 -10.84
N ALA A 90 -13.66 7.79 -9.57
CA ALA A 90 -14.44 7.29 -8.47
C ALA A 90 -14.63 8.31 -7.35
N THR A 91 -15.69 8.14 -6.57
CA THR A 91 -15.89 8.83 -5.30
C THR A 91 -16.25 7.81 -4.24
N ILE A 92 -15.39 7.70 -3.22
CA ILE A 92 -15.69 6.93 -2.02
C ILE A 92 -16.40 7.88 -1.04
N SER A 93 -17.64 7.56 -0.71
CA SER A 93 -18.47 8.33 0.22
C SER A 93 -18.62 7.58 1.54
N THR A 94 -18.29 8.22 2.65
CA THR A 94 -18.38 7.63 3.98
C THR A 94 -18.79 8.67 5.04
N SER A 95 -19.02 8.23 6.28
CA SER A 95 -19.36 9.07 7.42
C SER A 95 -18.40 8.81 8.58
N VAL A 96 -17.71 9.85 9.03
CA VAL A 96 -16.81 9.80 10.19
C VAL A 96 -17.35 10.75 11.26
N ALA A 97 -17.72 10.20 12.42
CA ALA A 97 -18.32 10.95 13.51
C ALA A 97 -19.58 11.79 13.11
N GLY A 98 -20.35 11.31 12.12
CA GLY A 98 -21.55 11.99 11.62
C GLY A 98 -21.28 13.08 10.57
N ILE A 99 -20.03 13.23 10.13
CA ILE A 99 -19.65 14.14 9.04
C ILE A 99 -19.46 13.32 7.78
N GLU A 100 -20.14 13.73 6.69
CA GLU A 100 -19.96 13.12 5.37
C GLU A 100 -18.57 13.48 4.83
N VAL A 101 -17.84 12.45 4.40
CA VAL A 101 -16.52 12.56 3.80
C VAL A 101 -16.59 11.96 2.40
N LYS A 102 -16.13 12.72 1.40
CA LYS A 102 -16.01 12.26 0.01
C LYS A 102 -14.54 12.26 -0.38
N VAL A 103 -14.09 11.12 -0.88
CA VAL A 103 -12.74 10.91 -1.37
C VAL A 103 -12.83 10.73 -2.87
N PRO A 104 -12.60 11.79 -3.66
CA PRO A 104 -12.46 11.64 -5.09
C PRO A 104 -11.13 10.93 -5.40
N LEU A 105 -11.21 9.98 -6.31
CA LEU A 105 -10.12 9.14 -6.77
C LEU A 105 -10.16 9.13 -8.29
N SER A 106 -9.00 9.23 -8.94
CA SER A 106 -8.86 8.91 -10.35
C SER A 106 -7.71 7.94 -10.56
N ILE A 107 -7.90 6.97 -11.44
CA ILE A 107 -6.85 6.05 -11.88
C ILE A 107 -6.74 6.15 -13.39
N SER A 108 -5.52 6.23 -13.92
CA SER A 108 -5.27 6.05 -15.35
C SER A 108 -4.19 5.01 -15.53
N GLY A 109 -4.42 4.04 -16.40
CA GLY A 109 -3.51 2.92 -16.54
C GLY A 109 -3.52 2.24 -17.89
N GLU A 110 -2.56 1.35 -18.02
CA GLU A 110 -2.35 0.45 -19.13
C GLU A 110 -2.58 -0.98 -18.63
N PHE A 111 -3.11 -1.83 -19.51
CA PHE A 111 -3.34 -3.24 -19.26
C PHE A 111 -2.60 -4.09 -20.28
N GLU A 112 -1.91 -5.13 -19.80
CA GLU A 112 -1.26 -6.16 -20.60
C GLU A 112 -1.82 -7.54 -20.20
N PRO A 113 -2.31 -8.33 -21.18
CA PRO A 113 -2.67 -9.72 -20.92
C PRO A 113 -1.45 -10.57 -20.48
N ILE A 114 -1.58 -11.49 -19.53
CA ILE A 114 -2.75 -11.71 -18.68
C ILE A 114 -2.61 -10.88 -17.40
N ASP A 115 -3.63 -10.08 -17.12
CA ASP A 115 -3.88 -9.45 -15.82
C ASP A 115 -2.78 -8.57 -15.21
N LYS A 116 -1.91 -8.01 -16.05
CA LYS A 116 -0.93 -7.00 -15.60
C LYS A 116 -1.49 -5.61 -15.84
N THR A 117 -1.38 -4.74 -14.83
CA THR A 117 -1.67 -3.32 -14.99
C THR A 117 -0.52 -2.47 -14.50
N LYS A 118 -0.36 -1.30 -15.11
CA LYS A 118 0.47 -0.20 -14.60
C LYS A 118 -0.38 1.04 -14.62
N SER A 119 -0.55 1.68 -13.48
CA SER A 119 -1.45 2.82 -13.36
C SER A 119 -0.91 3.91 -12.45
N VAL A 120 -1.43 5.12 -12.65
CA VAL A 120 -1.26 6.24 -11.73
C VAL A 120 -2.57 6.41 -10.98
N VAL A 121 -2.47 6.36 -9.65
CA VAL A 121 -3.57 6.53 -8.70
C VAL A 121 -3.48 7.92 -8.10
N SER A 122 -4.48 8.75 -8.36
CA SER A 122 -4.53 10.15 -7.92
C SER A 122 -5.67 10.37 -6.93
N ILE A 123 -5.36 10.95 -5.78
CA ILE A 123 -6.35 11.31 -4.74
C ILE A 123 -6.27 12.81 -4.49
N ASN A 124 -7.34 13.54 -4.83
CA ASN A 124 -7.38 15.00 -4.73
C ASN A 124 -8.48 15.49 -3.79
N MET A 125 -8.16 15.69 -2.52
CA MET A 125 -9.11 16.16 -1.50
C MET A 125 -9.03 17.68 -1.27
N GLY A 126 -8.35 18.43 -2.13
CA GLY A 126 -8.13 19.88 -2.00
C GLY A 126 -7.11 20.30 -0.93
N PHE A 127 -6.93 19.49 0.13
CA PHE A 127 -5.87 19.66 1.15
C PHE A 127 -4.80 18.56 1.08
N VAL A 128 -5.09 17.47 0.36
CA VAL A 128 -4.15 16.40 0.00
C VAL A 128 -4.25 16.23 -1.50
N ASP A 129 -3.10 16.22 -2.16
CA ASP A 129 -2.94 15.86 -3.57
C ASP A 129 -1.80 14.85 -3.63
N THR A 130 -2.05 13.70 -4.22
CA THR A 130 -1.11 12.58 -4.20
C THR A 130 -1.33 11.72 -5.42
N ASP A 131 -0.26 11.57 -6.19
CA ASP A 131 -0.13 10.62 -7.28
C ASP A 131 0.79 9.48 -6.85
N ILE A 132 0.31 8.26 -6.99
CA ILE A 132 1.05 7.05 -6.66
C ILE A 132 1.04 6.14 -7.88
N VAL A 133 2.21 5.65 -8.28
CA VAL A 133 2.27 4.62 -9.33
C VAL A 133 1.96 3.27 -8.68
N SER A 134 1.04 2.53 -9.29
CA SER A 134 0.76 1.15 -8.93
C SER A 134 1.03 0.20 -10.11
N VAL A 135 1.36 -1.04 -9.77
CA VAL A 135 1.42 -2.15 -10.72
C VAL A 135 0.60 -3.30 -10.12
N SER A 136 -0.20 -4.00 -10.93
CA SER A 136 -0.80 -5.27 -10.55
C SER A 136 -0.23 -6.38 -11.42
N GLY A 137 -0.07 -7.57 -10.86
CA GLY A 137 0.32 -8.76 -11.60
C GLY A 137 0.76 -9.90 -10.69
N ASP A 138 0.69 -11.12 -11.21
CA ASP A 138 1.05 -12.34 -10.47
C ASP A 138 0.28 -12.53 -9.13
N GLY A 139 -0.93 -11.96 -9.03
CA GLY A 139 -1.77 -12.02 -7.82
C GLY A 139 -1.43 -10.98 -6.75
N GLU A 140 -0.55 -10.02 -7.06
CA GLU A 140 -0.07 -9.00 -6.14
C GLU A 140 -0.37 -7.58 -6.65
N LEU A 141 -0.51 -6.65 -5.72
CA LEU A 141 -0.57 -5.21 -5.94
C LEU A 141 0.69 -4.55 -5.39
N TYR A 142 1.31 -3.74 -6.24
CA TYR A 142 2.54 -3.01 -5.95
C TYR A 142 2.25 -1.52 -5.94
N PHE A 143 2.75 -0.81 -4.94
CA PHE A 143 2.67 0.65 -4.87
C PHE A 143 4.07 1.25 -4.67
N ALA A 144 4.38 2.29 -5.44
CA ALA A 144 5.62 3.03 -5.30
C ALA A 144 5.51 4.07 -4.18
N ASP A 145 6.47 4.08 -3.25
CA ASP A 145 6.61 5.13 -2.26
C ASP A 145 6.94 6.46 -2.96
N SER A 146 6.10 7.47 -2.75
CA SER A 146 6.21 8.78 -3.42
C SER A 146 7.44 9.60 -3.02
N ILE A 147 8.15 9.21 -1.95
CA ILE A 147 9.31 9.92 -1.41
C ILE A 147 10.61 9.27 -1.90
N ASN A 148 10.71 7.94 -1.85
CA ASN A 148 11.95 7.21 -2.11
C ASN A 148 11.90 6.27 -3.32
N SER A 149 10.75 6.18 -4.00
CA SER A 149 10.53 5.35 -5.20
C SER A 149 10.74 3.84 -5.00
N LYS A 150 10.76 3.36 -3.75
CA LYS A 150 10.78 1.93 -3.45
C LYS A 150 9.37 1.35 -3.58
N TRP A 151 9.30 0.10 -4.02
CA TRP A 151 8.03 -0.60 -4.17
C TRP A 151 7.69 -1.41 -2.93
N THR A 152 6.41 -1.42 -2.59
CA THR A 152 5.82 -2.30 -1.57
C THR A 152 4.76 -3.15 -2.23
N SER A 153 4.67 -4.42 -1.86
CA SER A 153 3.71 -5.39 -2.39
C SER A 153 2.67 -5.79 -1.33
N SER A 154 1.56 -6.33 -1.81
CA SER A 154 0.47 -6.91 -1.01
C SER A 154 -0.43 -7.76 -1.90
N GLU A 155 -1.05 -8.80 -1.35
CA GLU A 155 -1.99 -9.66 -2.08
C GLU A 155 -3.09 -8.83 -2.78
N ASP A 156 -3.36 -9.14 -4.05
CA ASP A 156 -4.48 -8.56 -4.79
C ASP A 156 -5.80 -9.22 -4.37
N THR A 157 -6.57 -8.52 -3.54
CA THR A 157 -7.84 -9.00 -2.99
C THR A 157 -9.05 -8.69 -3.87
N GLY A 158 -8.86 -8.23 -5.12
CA GLY A 158 -9.96 -7.95 -6.05
C GLY A 158 -10.80 -6.71 -5.69
N GLN A 159 -10.16 -5.72 -5.07
CA GLN A 159 -10.75 -4.46 -4.63
C GLN A 159 -10.71 -3.39 -5.73
N ILE A 160 -11.08 -2.14 -5.42
CA ILE A 160 -11.13 -1.05 -6.41
C ILE A 160 -9.77 -0.68 -7.03
N PHE A 161 -8.66 -1.03 -6.39
CA PHE A 161 -7.31 -0.78 -6.92
C PHE A 161 -6.77 -1.94 -7.78
N SER A 162 -7.51 -3.03 -7.86
CA SER A 162 -7.16 -4.20 -8.66
C SER A 162 -7.26 -3.91 -10.15
N SER A 163 -6.69 -4.83 -10.94
CA SER A 163 -6.85 -4.83 -12.39
C SER A 163 -8.33 -4.71 -12.79
N PRO A 164 -8.69 -3.86 -13.78
CA PRO A 164 -10.06 -3.76 -14.26
C PRO A 164 -10.64 -5.09 -14.73
N THR A 165 -9.82 -5.99 -15.26
CA THR A 165 -10.29 -7.32 -15.70
C THR A 165 -10.62 -8.23 -14.54
N THR A 166 -9.94 -8.11 -13.40
CA THR A 166 -10.30 -8.82 -12.17
C THR A 166 -11.69 -8.42 -11.72
N ILE A 167 -11.97 -7.10 -11.69
CA ILE A 167 -13.28 -6.55 -11.31
C ILE A 167 -14.37 -6.98 -12.31
N ILE A 168 -14.13 -6.82 -13.62
CA ILE A 168 -15.08 -7.21 -14.67
C ILE A 168 -15.39 -8.71 -14.60
N ASN A 169 -14.37 -9.55 -14.42
CA ASN A 169 -14.56 -10.99 -14.34
C ASN A 169 -15.33 -11.41 -13.10
N ALA A 170 -15.08 -10.79 -11.94
CA ALA A 170 -15.87 -11.01 -10.73
C ALA A 170 -17.35 -10.65 -10.97
N ILE A 171 -17.61 -9.44 -11.47
CA ILE A 171 -18.97 -8.96 -11.81
C ILE A 171 -19.69 -9.92 -12.75
N LEU A 172 -19.05 -10.30 -13.86
CA LEU A 172 -19.71 -11.10 -14.89
C LEU A 172 -19.90 -12.55 -14.43
N LYS A 173 -18.97 -13.15 -13.69
CA LYS A 173 -19.12 -14.55 -13.23
C LYS A 173 -20.11 -14.69 -12.09
N GLU A 174 -20.18 -13.73 -11.19
CA GLU A 174 -21.01 -13.80 -9.98
C GLU A 174 -22.41 -13.21 -10.15
N SER A 175 -22.65 -12.44 -11.23
CA SER A 175 -23.97 -11.88 -11.52
C SER A 175 -24.99 -12.90 -12.06
N GLY A 176 -26.26 -12.53 -11.98
CA GLY A 176 -27.35 -13.10 -12.76
C GLY A 176 -27.34 -12.67 -14.24
N SER A 177 -28.51 -12.58 -14.86
CA SER A 177 -28.64 -12.27 -16.28
C SER A 177 -28.26 -10.82 -16.61
N LEU A 178 -27.79 -10.59 -17.84
CA LEU A 178 -27.70 -9.25 -18.41
C LEU A 178 -29.09 -8.78 -18.86
N ALA A 179 -29.37 -7.49 -18.74
CA ALA A 179 -30.55 -6.87 -19.31
C ALA A 179 -30.11 -5.73 -20.25
N ILE A 180 -30.46 -5.82 -21.54
CA ILE A 180 -30.23 -4.71 -22.47
C ILE A 180 -31.18 -3.56 -22.10
N VAL A 181 -30.59 -2.40 -21.88
CA VAL A 181 -31.32 -1.16 -21.57
C VAL A 181 -31.57 -0.41 -22.86
N SER A 182 -30.52 -0.18 -23.64
CA SER A 182 -30.63 0.60 -24.86
C SER A 182 -29.48 0.32 -25.84
N ARG A 183 -29.66 0.81 -27.06
CA ARG A 183 -28.58 1.02 -28.02
C ARG A 183 -28.32 2.52 -28.12
N GLU A 184 -27.06 2.90 -27.98
CA GLU A 184 -26.61 4.28 -27.97
C GLU A 184 -25.64 4.53 -29.12
N GLN A 185 -25.71 5.72 -29.72
CA GLN A 185 -24.75 6.16 -30.75
C GLN A 185 -23.92 7.31 -30.19
N LEU A 186 -22.61 7.13 -30.08
CA LEU A 186 -21.66 8.15 -29.63
C LEU A 186 -20.68 8.44 -30.76
N ALA A 187 -20.84 9.59 -31.42
CA ALA A 187 -20.11 9.90 -32.64
C ALA A 187 -20.16 8.72 -33.65
N GLU A 188 -19.03 8.10 -33.95
CA GLU A 188 -18.93 6.96 -34.88
C GLU A 188 -19.07 5.58 -34.21
N VAL A 189 -19.26 5.54 -32.88
CA VAL A 189 -19.33 4.29 -32.10
C VAL A 189 -20.77 3.94 -31.75
N ALA A 190 -21.20 2.73 -32.13
CA ALA A 190 -22.47 2.16 -31.68
C ALA A 190 -22.24 1.29 -30.44
N LEU A 191 -22.98 1.57 -29.36
CA LEU A 191 -22.87 0.88 -28.09
C LEU A 191 -24.17 0.16 -27.72
N LEU A 192 -24.05 -0.99 -27.08
CA LEU A 192 -25.11 -1.64 -26.33
C LEU A 192 -24.93 -1.31 -24.85
N HIS A 193 -25.92 -0.63 -24.28
CA HIS A 193 -26.00 -0.37 -22.84
C HIS A 193 -26.74 -1.50 -22.16
N MET A 194 -26.08 -2.15 -21.21
CA MET A 194 -26.57 -3.29 -20.45
C MET A 194 -26.52 -3.01 -18.97
N LYS A 195 -27.55 -3.44 -18.26
CA LYS A 195 -27.56 -3.54 -16.81
C LYS A 195 -27.20 -4.96 -16.40
N VAL A 196 -26.29 -5.09 -15.43
CA VAL A 196 -25.97 -6.37 -14.80
C VAL A 196 -26.90 -6.55 -13.59
N THR A 197 -27.50 -7.73 -13.46
CA THR A 197 -28.47 -8.01 -12.39
C THR A 197 -28.00 -9.14 -11.47
N GLY A 198 -28.57 -9.24 -10.27
CA GLY A 198 -28.32 -10.37 -9.37
C GLY A 198 -26.87 -10.45 -8.88
N ILE A 199 -26.23 -9.31 -8.60
CA ILE A 199 -24.93 -9.27 -7.95
C ILE A 199 -25.15 -9.25 -6.45
N GLU A 200 -24.60 -10.23 -5.74
CA GLU A 200 -24.71 -10.34 -4.28
C GLU A 200 -23.59 -9.59 -3.56
N SER A 201 -22.39 -9.52 -4.14
CA SER A 201 -21.23 -8.81 -3.60
C SER A 201 -20.30 -8.32 -4.70
N LEU A 202 -19.49 -7.29 -4.40
CA LEU A 202 -18.43 -6.79 -5.31
C LEU A 202 -17.04 -6.78 -4.66
N PHE A 203 -16.95 -6.47 -3.36
CA PHE A 203 -15.70 -6.10 -2.69
C PHE A 203 -15.56 -6.75 -1.29
N GLY A 204 -16.13 -7.94 -1.09
CA GLY A 204 -16.05 -8.65 0.18
C GLY A 204 -17.05 -8.16 1.25
N ASN A 205 -18.03 -9.01 1.55
CA ASN A 205 -18.90 -9.01 2.72
C ASN A 205 -19.62 -7.70 3.15
N ILE A 206 -20.48 -7.10 2.31
CA ILE A 206 -21.64 -6.25 2.74
C ILE A 206 -22.79 -6.26 1.68
N ASP A 207 -24.04 -6.09 2.17
CA ASP A 207 -25.43 -6.22 1.61
C ASP A 207 -25.86 -5.56 0.27
N GLU A 208 -27.12 -5.85 -0.10
CA GLU A 208 -27.96 -5.41 -1.24
C GLU A 208 -27.84 -3.92 -1.68
N ASN A 209 -28.11 -3.67 -2.97
CA ASN A 209 -28.05 -2.39 -3.74
C ASN A 209 -26.75 -2.12 -4.51
N ILE A 210 -26.23 -3.15 -5.17
CA ILE A 210 -25.19 -3.00 -6.18
C ILE A 210 -25.81 -2.61 -7.53
N TYR A 211 -25.28 -1.57 -8.14
CA TYR A 211 -25.67 -1.13 -9.49
C TYR A 211 -24.46 -1.25 -10.39
N VAL A 212 -24.62 -1.99 -11.49
CA VAL A 212 -23.59 -2.11 -12.51
C VAL A 212 -24.22 -1.95 -13.88
N ASP A 213 -23.68 -1.01 -14.63
CA ASP A 213 -24.03 -0.75 -16.02
C ASP A 213 -22.78 -0.90 -16.89
N LEU A 214 -22.94 -1.56 -18.02
CA LEU A 214 -21.88 -1.90 -18.95
C LEU A 214 -22.26 -1.41 -20.34
N TRP A 215 -21.38 -0.64 -20.97
CA TRP A 215 -21.49 -0.30 -22.39
C TRP A 215 -20.44 -1.10 -23.14
N VAL A 216 -20.89 -1.82 -24.16
CA VAL A 216 -20.01 -2.57 -25.07
C VAL A 216 -20.23 -2.11 -26.49
N ASN A 217 -19.19 -2.15 -27.30
CA ASN A 217 -19.31 -1.89 -28.73
C ASN A 217 -20.25 -2.92 -29.38
N GLU A 218 -21.18 -2.48 -30.23
CA GLU A 218 -22.18 -3.36 -30.83
C GLU A 218 -21.57 -4.41 -31.77
N ASP A 219 -20.50 -4.07 -32.49
CA ASP A 219 -19.93 -4.91 -33.54
C ASP A 219 -18.97 -5.96 -33.01
N ASN A 220 -18.13 -5.59 -32.03
CA ASN A 220 -17.07 -6.48 -31.51
C ASN A 220 -17.19 -6.81 -30.02
N LEU A 221 -18.21 -6.28 -29.32
CA LEU A 221 -18.47 -6.51 -27.91
C LEU A 221 -17.31 -6.13 -26.96
N ARG A 222 -16.33 -5.34 -27.42
CA ARG A 222 -15.33 -4.75 -26.53
C ARG A 222 -16.02 -3.86 -25.52
N ILE A 223 -15.57 -3.95 -24.28
CA ILE A 223 -16.07 -3.09 -23.21
C ILE A 223 -15.61 -1.66 -23.51
N TYR A 224 -16.56 -0.74 -23.50
CA TYR A 224 -16.30 0.67 -23.73
C TYR A 224 -16.31 1.44 -22.42
N LYS A 225 -17.30 1.15 -21.57
CA LYS A 225 -17.50 1.82 -20.29
C LYS A 225 -18.12 0.88 -19.27
N LEU A 226 -17.70 1.01 -18.01
CA LEU A 226 -18.30 0.33 -16.86
C LEU A 226 -18.63 1.37 -15.81
N MET A 227 -19.89 1.40 -15.38
CA MET A 227 -20.30 2.16 -14.20
C MET A 227 -20.64 1.17 -13.09
N LEU A 228 -20.10 1.40 -11.91
CA LEU A 228 -20.40 0.60 -10.73
C LEU A 228 -20.68 1.50 -9.53
N GLN A 229 -21.65 1.08 -8.73
CA GLN A 229 -21.93 1.67 -7.43
C GLN A 229 -22.28 0.56 -6.44
N GLY A 230 -21.66 0.60 -5.26
CA GLY A 230 -21.89 -0.42 -4.24
C GLY A 230 -21.14 -0.15 -2.95
N PRO A 231 -21.39 -0.97 -1.92
CA PRO A 231 -20.67 -0.89 -0.66
C PRO A 231 -19.21 -1.36 -0.85
N ILE A 232 -18.32 -0.78 -0.06
CA ILE A 232 -16.92 -1.19 0.06
C ILE A 232 -16.50 -1.23 1.53
N PHE A 233 -15.70 -2.22 1.89
CA PHE A 233 -15.17 -2.37 3.24
C PHE A 233 -13.85 -1.59 3.36
N MET A 234 -13.89 -0.49 4.11
CA MET A 234 -12.77 0.45 4.21
C MET A 234 -11.47 -0.17 4.75
N PRO A 235 -11.47 -1.11 5.72
CA PRO A 235 -10.23 -1.73 6.20
C PRO A 235 -9.41 -2.43 5.12
N ASP A 236 -10.06 -3.01 4.10
CA ASP A 236 -9.38 -3.76 3.02
C ASP A 236 -8.61 -2.83 2.07
N ILE A 237 -9.00 -1.55 2.02
CA ILE A 237 -8.38 -0.55 1.16
C ILE A 237 -7.67 0.58 1.92
N LYS A 238 -7.67 0.53 3.26
CA LYS A 238 -7.13 1.60 4.12
C LYS A 238 -5.64 1.83 3.90
N ALA A 239 -4.89 0.78 3.57
CA ALA A 239 -3.45 0.87 3.31
C ALA A 239 -3.12 1.78 2.12
N TYR A 240 -4.05 1.93 1.16
CA TYR A 240 -3.87 2.70 -0.07
C TYR A 240 -4.44 4.12 0.00
N LEU A 241 -5.10 4.46 1.12
CA LEU A 241 -5.70 5.77 1.33
C LEU A 241 -4.84 6.61 2.30
N PRO A 242 -4.89 7.95 2.21
CA PRO A 242 -4.24 8.81 3.19
C PRO A 242 -4.65 8.47 4.63
N SER A 243 -3.68 8.50 5.55
CA SER A 243 -3.73 7.94 6.93
C SER A 243 -4.80 8.51 7.89
N GLN A 244 -5.71 9.35 7.41
CA GLN A 244 -6.70 10.08 8.21
C GLN A 244 -8.15 9.60 8.01
N ILE A 245 -8.39 8.60 7.16
CA ILE A 245 -9.74 8.11 6.89
C ILE A 245 -10.01 6.85 7.71
N ASP A 246 -10.59 7.02 8.89
CA ASP A 246 -10.96 5.93 9.80
C ASP A 246 -12.48 5.67 9.77
N ALA A 247 -12.94 5.17 8.62
CA ALA A 247 -14.31 4.74 8.42
C ALA A 247 -14.39 3.20 8.39
N ARG A 248 -15.56 2.64 8.75
CA ARG A 248 -15.82 1.19 8.66
C ARG A 248 -16.51 0.80 7.36
N GLU A 249 -17.53 1.57 6.97
CA GLU A 249 -18.36 1.30 5.80
C GLU A 249 -18.32 2.52 4.88
N ALA A 250 -18.26 2.28 3.59
CA ALA A 250 -18.33 3.32 2.58
C ALA A 250 -19.12 2.83 1.36
N ILE A 251 -19.58 3.77 0.55
CA ILE A 251 -20.15 3.50 -0.77
C ILE A 251 -19.18 4.06 -1.78
N VAL A 252 -18.82 3.24 -2.76
CA VAL A 252 -18.07 3.70 -3.92
C VAL A 252 -18.99 3.88 -5.10
N SER A 253 -18.79 4.96 -5.85
CA SER A 253 -19.35 5.18 -7.18
C SER A 253 -18.18 5.39 -8.13
N ALA A 254 -18.02 4.50 -9.10
CA ALA A 254 -16.90 4.52 -10.04
C ALA A 254 -17.38 4.40 -11.48
N THR A 255 -16.69 5.09 -12.38
CA THR A 255 -16.88 5.04 -13.82
C THR A 255 -15.54 4.75 -14.47
N TYR A 256 -15.47 3.65 -15.21
CA TYR A 256 -14.32 3.25 -16.00
C TYR A 256 -14.62 3.50 -17.48
N ASP A 257 -13.64 4.03 -18.20
CA ASP A 257 -13.63 4.14 -19.66
C ASP A 257 -12.44 3.32 -20.19
N PHE A 258 -12.67 2.58 -21.27
CA PHE A 258 -11.69 1.67 -21.88
C PHE A 258 -11.45 2.06 -23.34
N TYR A 259 -10.19 2.12 -23.75
CA TYR A 259 -9.78 2.61 -25.07
C TYR A 259 -8.39 2.09 -25.44
N GLY A 260 -7.90 2.42 -26.65
CA GLY A 260 -6.55 2.03 -27.08
C GLY A 260 -6.36 0.50 -27.17
N TYR A 261 -7.42 -0.23 -27.53
CA TYR A 261 -7.34 -1.68 -27.70
C TYR A 261 -6.30 -2.05 -28.78
N GLU A 262 -5.53 -3.11 -28.53
CA GLU A 262 -4.46 -3.63 -29.39
C GLU A 262 -3.18 -2.76 -29.48
N ASP A 263 -3.09 -1.68 -28.70
CA ASP A 263 -1.84 -0.91 -28.57
C ASP A 263 -0.70 -1.81 -28.05
N ALA A 264 0.53 -1.57 -28.52
CA ALA A 264 1.70 -2.30 -28.03
C ALA A 264 2.06 -1.84 -26.61
N ILE A 265 1.63 -2.62 -25.60
CA ILE A 265 1.85 -2.36 -24.18
C ILE A 265 2.69 -3.51 -23.60
N SER A 266 3.69 -3.17 -22.78
CA SER A 266 4.47 -4.13 -22.00
C SER A 266 4.75 -3.56 -20.62
N ILE A 267 4.37 -4.32 -19.60
CA ILE A 267 4.38 -3.97 -18.19
C ILE A 267 5.34 -4.91 -17.47
N GLU A 268 6.31 -4.30 -16.80
CA GLU A 268 7.26 -4.97 -15.92
C GLU A 268 6.74 -4.96 -14.48
N ILE A 269 6.82 -6.12 -13.82
CA ILE A 269 6.52 -6.25 -12.39
C ILE A 269 7.73 -5.75 -11.61
N PRO A 270 7.56 -4.77 -10.70
CA PRO A 270 8.68 -4.24 -9.93
C PRO A 270 9.14 -5.22 -8.86
N GLU A 271 10.43 -5.16 -8.50
CA GLU A 271 10.92 -5.78 -7.27
C GLU A 271 10.47 -4.96 -6.06
N ALA A 272 9.74 -5.58 -5.13
CA ALA A 272 9.26 -4.92 -3.91
C ALA A 272 10.02 -5.35 -2.67
N GLU A 273 10.07 -4.44 -1.68
CA GLU A 273 10.47 -4.79 -0.33
C GLU A 273 9.32 -5.54 0.35
N ASP A 274 9.19 -6.85 0.09
CA ASP A 274 8.11 -7.77 0.54
C ASP A 274 8.01 -7.98 2.06
N TYR A 275 8.72 -7.16 2.84
CA TYR A 275 8.84 -7.30 4.27
C TYR A 275 8.20 -6.15 5.06
N LEU A 276 7.36 -5.32 4.43
CA LEU A 276 6.64 -4.24 5.09
C LEU A 276 5.23 -4.68 5.51
N VAL A 277 4.89 -4.47 6.79
CA VAL A 277 3.55 -4.71 7.36
C VAL A 277 2.85 -3.35 7.51
N ASN A 278 1.78 -3.11 6.75
CA ASN A 278 1.04 -1.83 6.75
C ASN A 278 1.94 -0.60 6.51
N GLY A 279 2.87 -0.71 5.55
CA GLY A 279 3.82 0.37 5.22
C GLY A 279 4.90 0.63 6.28
N ARG A 280 5.11 -0.30 7.23
CA ARG A 280 6.15 -0.22 8.26
C ARG A 280 6.98 -1.49 8.29
N LEU A 281 8.25 -1.35 8.66
CA LEU A 281 9.08 -2.53 8.92
C LEU A 281 8.55 -3.29 10.14
N PRO A 282 8.65 -4.63 10.15
CA PRO A 282 8.27 -5.46 11.28
C PRO A 282 9.05 -5.06 12.53
N GLY A 283 8.34 -5.14 13.66
CA GLY A 283 8.81 -4.69 14.96
C GLY A 283 8.59 -3.20 15.24
N THR A 284 9.01 -2.82 16.44
CA THR A 284 8.94 -1.45 16.96
C THR A 284 10.26 -0.75 16.73
N LYS A 285 10.22 0.40 16.04
CA LYS A 285 11.39 1.26 15.90
C LYS A 285 11.72 1.93 17.25
N VAL A 286 12.92 1.71 17.74
CA VAL A 286 13.49 2.36 18.91
C VAL A 286 14.23 3.62 18.44
N PHE A 287 14.17 4.70 19.21
CA PHE A 287 14.96 5.89 18.90
C PHE A 287 16.45 5.53 18.93
N GLU A 288 17.11 5.63 17.78
CA GLU A 288 18.51 5.28 17.61
C GLU A 288 19.41 6.09 18.56
N GLN A 289 20.28 5.38 19.28
CA GLN A 289 21.36 5.94 20.07
C GLN A 289 22.67 5.94 19.27
N ILE A 290 23.62 6.75 19.71
CA ILE A 290 24.89 6.96 19.00
C ILE A 290 25.60 5.63 18.69
N ASN A 291 26.03 5.45 17.45
CA ASN A 291 26.92 4.36 17.07
C ASN A 291 28.37 4.69 17.52
N LEU A 292 28.73 4.33 18.75
CA LEU A 292 30.05 4.63 19.34
C LEU A 292 30.71 3.42 19.96
N VAL A 293 31.90 3.06 19.45
CA VAL A 293 32.77 2.05 20.07
C VAL A 293 33.41 2.60 21.35
N ILE A 294 33.28 1.88 22.46
CA ILE A 294 33.86 2.21 23.78
C ILE A 294 34.84 1.13 24.25
N ARG A 295 35.64 1.44 25.28
CA ARG A 295 36.54 0.46 25.90
C ARG A 295 35.78 -0.49 26.82
N PHE A 296 36.30 -1.69 27.00
CA PHE A 296 35.76 -2.66 27.96
C PHE A 296 35.58 -2.05 29.35
N GLY A 297 34.36 -2.13 29.90
CA GLY A 297 34.01 -1.61 31.22
C GLY A 297 33.89 -0.08 31.31
N GLU A 298 33.97 0.65 30.18
CA GLU A 298 33.72 2.08 30.14
C GLU A 298 32.24 2.38 30.41
N SER A 299 31.97 3.33 31.30
CA SER A 299 30.59 3.72 31.62
C SER A 299 29.94 4.48 30.47
N HIS A 300 28.69 4.16 30.18
CA HIS A 300 27.85 4.89 29.22
C HIS A 300 26.44 5.14 29.78
N PRO A 301 25.65 6.05 29.18
CA PRO A 301 24.23 6.20 29.51
C PRO A 301 23.42 4.93 29.24
N GLU A 302 22.25 4.83 29.88
CA GLU A 302 21.34 3.68 29.70
C GLU A 302 20.85 3.52 28.25
N TYR A 303 20.60 2.27 27.86
CA TYR A 303 19.95 1.95 26.59
C TYR A 303 18.46 2.23 26.62
N LYS A 304 17.89 2.48 25.43
CA LYS A 304 16.47 2.81 25.24
C LYS A 304 15.58 1.59 25.00
N SER A 305 16.16 0.40 24.89
CA SER A 305 15.46 -0.87 24.74
C SER A 305 16.19 -1.97 25.51
N THR A 306 15.46 -3.03 25.82
CA THR A 306 15.98 -4.23 26.48
C THR A 306 15.48 -5.44 25.67
N PRO A 307 16.33 -6.13 24.89
CA PRO A 307 17.77 -5.91 24.71
C PRO A 307 18.07 -4.60 23.97
N ALA A 308 19.31 -4.13 24.07
CA ALA A 308 19.71 -2.91 23.40
C ALA A 308 19.80 -3.08 21.88
N THR A 309 19.24 -2.12 21.14
CA THR A 309 19.18 -2.16 19.66
C THR A 309 20.12 -1.16 18.99
N SER A 310 20.71 -0.24 19.75
CA SER A 310 21.68 0.75 19.28
C SER A 310 22.38 1.41 20.48
N GLY A 311 23.54 2.03 20.27
CA GLY A 311 24.23 2.79 21.30
C GLY A 311 25.72 2.50 21.41
N TRP A 312 26.27 2.79 22.58
CA TRP A 312 27.64 2.47 22.95
C TRP A 312 27.86 0.96 22.91
N HIS A 313 28.99 0.49 22.38
CA HIS A 313 29.25 -0.93 22.24
C HIS A 313 30.76 -1.21 22.17
N TYR A 314 31.14 -2.47 22.34
CA TYR A 314 32.53 -2.88 22.21
C TYR A 314 32.90 -3.12 20.75
N GLY A 315 34.19 -2.94 20.43
CA GLY A 315 34.76 -3.31 19.14
C GLY A 315 35.77 -4.44 19.30
N ILE A 316 36.57 -4.69 18.25
CA ILE A 316 37.65 -5.69 18.29
C ILE A 316 38.63 -5.34 19.43
N PRO A 317 39.05 -6.31 20.28
CA PRO A 317 38.81 -7.76 20.16
C PRO A 317 37.60 -8.30 20.93
N ASP A 318 36.87 -7.45 21.66
CA ASP A 318 35.86 -7.88 22.64
C ASP A 318 34.49 -8.17 22.00
N ALA A 319 34.26 -7.67 20.78
CA ALA A 319 33.05 -7.91 20.00
C ALA A 319 33.36 -7.89 18.47
N PRO A 320 32.46 -8.39 17.59
CA PRO A 320 31.14 -8.98 17.87
C PRO A 320 31.20 -10.32 18.60
N ALA A 321 30.07 -10.77 19.15
CA ALA A 321 29.91 -12.17 19.55
C ALA A 321 30.02 -13.09 18.31
N PRO A 322 30.51 -14.33 18.46
CA PRO A 322 30.42 -15.31 17.38
C PRO A 322 28.98 -15.47 16.90
N TRP A 323 28.77 -15.57 15.58
CA TRP A 323 27.46 -15.88 15.02
C TRP A 323 27.00 -17.30 15.42
N GLY A 324 25.69 -17.49 15.59
CA GLY A 324 25.08 -18.77 15.92
C GLY A 324 24.46 -18.81 17.33
N VAL A 325 24.35 -20.02 17.88
CA VAL A 325 23.63 -20.29 19.12
C VAL A 325 24.55 -20.26 20.33
N HIS A 326 24.15 -19.49 21.35
CA HIS A 326 24.84 -19.36 22.62
C HIS A 326 23.94 -19.83 23.77
N ASN A 327 24.55 -20.55 24.72
CA ASN A 327 23.86 -21.02 25.93
C ASN A 327 24.02 -20.06 27.11
N GLU A 328 24.75 -18.96 26.92
CA GLU A 328 25.05 -17.96 27.93
C GLU A 328 24.59 -16.57 27.48
N PHE A 329 24.29 -15.72 28.45
CA PHE A 329 23.89 -14.33 28.20
C PHE A 329 25.01 -13.58 27.47
N ILE A 330 24.63 -12.79 26.46
CA ILE A 330 25.52 -11.88 25.74
C ILE A 330 25.17 -10.46 26.20
N SER A 331 26.16 -9.72 26.68
CA SER A 331 25.91 -8.34 27.11
C SER A 331 25.55 -7.44 25.94
N ASP A 332 24.76 -6.40 26.22
CA ASP A 332 24.30 -5.43 25.21
C ASP A 332 25.48 -4.80 24.45
N GLU A 333 26.58 -4.47 25.13
CA GLU A 333 27.77 -3.87 24.50
C GLU A 333 28.41 -4.80 23.47
N VAL A 334 28.30 -6.12 23.64
CA VAL A 334 28.80 -7.10 22.67
C VAL A 334 27.77 -7.31 21.56
N LEU A 335 26.50 -7.51 21.93
CA LEU A 335 25.38 -7.76 21.01
C LEU A 335 25.22 -6.63 19.99
N ILE A 336 25.29 -5.37 20.43
CA ILE A 336 25.12 -4.21 19.54
C ILE A 336 26.12 -4.24 18.38
N GLN A 337 27.36 -4.72 18.59
CA GLN A 337 28.33 -4.82 17.51
C GLN A 337 27.91 -5.84 16.43
N ASN A 338 27.19 -6.91 16.78
CA ASN A 338 26.55 -7.80 15.82
C ASN A 338 25.44 -7.07 15.05
N LEU A 339 24.59 -6.31 15.75
CA LEU A 339 23.50 -5.53 15.13
C LEU A 339 24.03 -4.44 14.18
N VAL A 340 25.15 -3.78 14.56
CA VAL A 340 25.87 -2.82 13.72
C VAL A 340 26.26 -3.43 12.37
N GLN A 341 26.65 -4.71 12.37
CA GLN A 341 27.05 -5.45 11.18
C GLN A 341 25.86 -6.04 10.39
N GLY A 342 24.63 -5.59 10.67
CA GLY A 342 23.42 -6.09 10.02
C GLY A 342 22.96 -7.45 10.54
N GLY A 343 23.41 -7.84 11.73
CA GLY A 343 22.94 -9.05 12.38
C GLY A 343 21.55 -8.90 12.99
N VAL A 344 20.92 -10.05 13.25
CA VAL A 344 19.66 -10.16 13.99
C VAL A 344 19.90 -10.98 15.26
N GLY A 345 19.49 -10.42 16.40
CA GLY A 345 19.50 -11.12 17.68
C GLY A 345 18.17 -11.81 17.95
N LEU A 346 18.19 -13.09 18.28
CA LEU A 346 17.02 -13.88 18.68
C LEU A 346 17.18 -14.24 20.16
N HIS A 347 16.43 -13.57 21.01
CA HIS A 347 16.59 -13.65 22.47
C HIS A 347 15.37 -14.28 23.12
N TYR A 348 15.62 -15.02 24.19
CA TYR A 348 14.57 -15.72 24.92
C TYR A 348 14.76 -15.62 26.43
N ASN A 349 13.64 -15.63 27.13
CA ASN A 349 13.56 -15.68 28.59
C ASN A 349 12.35 -16.55 28.96
N CYS A 350 12.57 -17.78 29.41
CA CYS A 350 11.47 -18.64 29.85
C CYS A 350 11.66 -19.07 31.29
N ASP A 351 10.54 -19.26 31.98
CA ASP A 351 10.50 -19.83 33.32
C ASP A 351 10.84 -21.36 33.32
N ASP A 352 10.63 -22.03 32.17
CA ASP A 352 10.96 -23.45 31.87
C ASP A 352 12.14 -23.57 30.85
N ASP A 353 12.42 -24.73 30.24
CA ASP A 353 13.67 -25.00 29.48
C ASP A 353 13.83 -24.34 28.09
N CYS A 354 12.88 -23.50 27.65
CA CYS A 354 12.82 -22.85 26.32
C CYS A 354 13.09 -23.76 25.10
N LYS A 355 13.04 -25.08 25.20
CA LYS A 355 13.52 -25.98 24.14
C LYS A 355 12.84 -25.75 22.80
N ASP A 356 11.53 -25.49 22.82
CA ASP A 356 10.74 -25.16 21.63
C ASP A 356 11.26 -23.90 20.91
N VAL A 357 11.53 -22.84 21.67
CA VAL A 357 12.05 -21.57 21.15
C VAL A 357 13.47 -21.74 20.63
N ILE A 358 14.33 -22.43 21.39
CA ILE A 358 15.72 -22.67 21.02
C ILE A 358 15.81 -23.50 19.75
N ASP A 359 14.99 -24.55 19.61
CA ASP A 359 14.98 -25.41 18.42
C ASP A 359 14.58 -24.59 17.17
N VAL A 360 13.59 -23.70 17.27
CA VAL A 360 13.18 -22.78 16.18
C VAL A 360 14.27 -21.77 15.85
N PHE A 361 14.82 -21.07 16.84
CA PHE A 361 15.88 -20.08 16.63
C PHE A 361 17.16 -20.71 16.06
N THR A 362 17.46 -21.94 16.47
CA THR A 362 18.56 -22.71 15.92
C THR A 362 18.36 -22.95 14.43
N GLU A 363 17.14 -23.25 13.97
CA GLU A 363 16.88 -23.45 12.54
C GLU A 363 17.03 -22.15 11.74
N PHE A 364 16.50 -21.03 12.24
CA PHE A 364 16.72 -19.72 11.63
C PHE A 364 18.21 -19.36 11.56
N SER A 365 19.01 -19.68 12.58
CA SER A 365 20.45 -19.43 12.59
C SER A 365 21.25 -20.27 11.58
N LYS A 366 20.68 -21.38 11.09
CA LYS A 366 21.27 -22.17 10.00
C LYS A 366 20.86 -21.63 8.63
N GLN A 367 19.63 -21.14 8.52
CA GLN A 367 19.06 -20.63 7.28
C GLN A 367 19.62 -19.25 6.91
N TYR A 368 19.81 -18.38 7.90
CA TYR A 368 20.29 -17.02 7.73
C TYR A 368 21.68 -16.86 8.32
N GLN A 369 22.54 -16.12 7.62
CA GLN A 369 23.82 -15.71 8.19
C GLN A 369 23.59 -14.61 9.25
N LYS A 370 24.62 -14.27 10.02
CA LYS A 370 24.58 -13.15 10.97
C LYS A 370 23.43 -13.17 12.00
N ILE A 371 23.02 -14.37 12.40
CA ILE A 371 22.08 -14.56 13.50
C ILE A 371 22.86 -14.81 14.79
N VAL A 372 22.44 -14.18 15.88
CA VAL A 372 22.90 -14.51 17.24
C VAL A 372 21.70 -14.97 18.05
N VAL A 373 21.80 -16.15 18.64
CA VAL A 373 20.77 -16.67 19.55
C VAL A 373 21.33 -16.70 20.95
N SER A 374 20.64 -16.11 21.93
CA SER A 374 21.11 -16.11 23.32
C SER A 374 19.97 -16.01 24.34
N PRO A 375 20.13 -16.57 25.55
CA PRO A 375 19.25 -16.26 26.66
C PRO A 375 19.39 -14.79 27.06
N TYR A 376 18.30 -14.21 27.58
CA TYR A 376 18.27 -12.82 28.06
C TYR A 376 17.31 -12.68 29.25
N GLU A 377 17.81 -12.74 30.48
CA GLU A 377 16.96 -12.79 31.69
C GLU A 377 16.13 -11.52 31.94
N GLY A 378 16.51 -10.39 31.34
CA GLY A 378 15.86 -9.09 31.53
C GLY A 378 14.65 -8.81 30.63
N LEU A 379 14.17 -9.79 29.86
CA LEU A 379 13.03 -9.56 28.94
C LEU A 379 11.70 -9.45 29.69
N ASN A 380 10.84 -8.54 29.22
CA ASN A 380 9.45 -8.44 29.67
C ASN A 380 8.54 -9.53 29.08
N LYS A 381 8.96 -10.09 27.94
CA LYS A 381 8.25 -11.09 27.13
C LYS A 381 9.11 -12.33 26.95
N LYS A 382 8.50 -13.47 26.60
CA LYS A 382 9.23 -14.74 26.40
C LYS A 382 10.31 -14.62 25.32
N ILE A 383 10.04 -13.85 24.27
CA ILE A 383 10.87 -13.70 23.09
C ILE A 383 11.09 -12.21 22.80
N ALA A 384 12.32 -11.86 22.43
CA ALA A 384 12.64 -10.59 21.79
C ALA A 384 13.54 -10.84 20.58
N ILE A 385 13.19 -10.27 19.43
CA ILE A 385 14.02 -10.27 18.22
C ILE A 385 14.51 -8.85 17.94
N THR A 386 15.80 -8.70 17.71
CA THR A 386 16.47 -7.38 17.64
C THR A 386 17.25 -7.21 16.34
N ALA A 387 17.23 -5.98 15.84
CA ALA A 387 18.09 -5.50 14.77
C ALA A 387 18.52 -4.06 15.09
N TRP A 388 19.43 -3.48 14.31
CA TRP A 388 19.85 -2.09 14.53
C TRP A 388 18.64 -1.14 14.56
N SER A 389 18.37 -0.51 15.71
CA SER A 389 17.22 0.38 16.01
C SER A 389 15.81 -0.25 15.98
N TYR A 390 15.68 -1.58 15.90
CA TYR A 390 14.38 -2.27 15.87
C TYR A 390 14.32 -3.43 16.87
N ILE A 391 13.19 -3.56 17.55
CA ILE A 391 12.90 -4.69 18.45
C ILE A 391 11.47 -5.17 18.22
N ASP A 392 11.27 -6.48 18.22
CA ASP A 392 9.93 -7.06 18.31
C ASP A 392 9.85 -8.04 19.48
N GLU A 393 8.83 -7.89 20.33
CA GLU A 393 8.64 -8.68 21.55
C GLU A 393 7.35 -9.49 21.46
N MET A 394 7.38 -10.75 21.87
CA MET A 394 6.23 -11.65 21.81
C MET A 394 6.26 -12.70 22.93
N ASP A 395 5.08 -13.11 23.39
CA ASP A 395 4.93 -14.17 24.41
C ASP A 395 4.92 -15.58 23.78
N GLU A 396 4.39 -15.70 22.56
CA GLU A 396 4.22 -16.95 21.84
C GLU A 396 5.06 -16.98 20.56
N LEU A 397 5.48 -18.17 20.14
CA LEU A 397 6.20 -18.36 18.89
C LEU A 397 5.29 -18.10 17.70
N ASP A 398 5.72 -17.20 16.83
CA ASP A 398 5.08 -16.87 15.56
C ASP A 398 6.14 -16.93 14.46
N LEU A 399 6.16 -18.04 13.72
CA LEU A 399 7.21 -18.35 12.75
C LEU A 399 7.21 -17.34 11.60
N ASP A 400 6.03 -16.98 11.10
CA ASP A 400 5.87 -16.08 9.97
C ASP A 400 6.32 -14.66 10.37
N ARG A 401 5.93 -14.20 11.57
CA ARG A 401 6.35 -12.89 12.10
C ARG A 401 7.86 -12.82 12.34
N ILE A 402 8.47 -13.88 12.88
CA ILE A 402 9.93 -13.94 13.09
C ILE A 402 10.65 -13.94 11.75
N GLU A 403 10.23 -14.77 10.80
CA GLU A 403 10.88 -14.82 9.49
C GLU A 403 10.75 -13.49 8.75
N LEU A 404 9.60 -12.84 8.82
CA LEU A 404 9.37 -11.53 8.22
C LEU A 404 10.30 -10.47 8.82
N PHE A 405 10.49 -10.46 10.15
CA PHE A 405 11.46 -9.58 10.81
C PHE A 405 12.88 -9.85 10.35
N ILE A 406 13.29 -11.12 10.27
CA ILE A 406 14.62 -11.49 9.79
C ILE A 406 14.82 -11.02 8.36
N LYS A 407 13.89 -11.29 7.44
CA LYS A 407 13.96 -10.86 6.04
C LYS A 407 14.06 -9.33 5.90
N ALA A 408 13.36 -8.57 6.76
CA ALA A 408 13.37 -7.11 6.73
C ALA A 408 14.68 -6.47 7.17
N HIS A 409 15.36 -7.09 8.14
CA HIS A 409 16.44 -6.44 8.89
C HIS A 409 17.80 -7.10 8.72
N HIS A 410 17.85 -8.39 8.39
CA HIS A 410 19.10 -9.11 8.16
C HIS A 410 19.88 -8.49 7.00
N ASN A 411 21.13 -8.10 7.29
CA ASN A 411 22.05 -7.46 6.35
C ASN A 411 21.47 -6.20 5.66
N SER A 412 20.52 -5.53 6.32
CA SER A 412 19.85 -4.34 5.80
C SER A 412 20.79 -3.13 5.79
N GLU A 413 20.68 -2.27 4.76
CA GLU A 413 21.41 -1.00 4.65
C GLU A 413 21.17 -0.04 5.82
N ARG A 414 20.14 -0.29 6.64
CA ARG A 414 19.80 0.45 7.85
C ARG A 414 20.81 0.21 8.97
N ALA A 415 21.53 -0.91 8.95
CA ALA A 415 22.61 -1.18 9.88
C ALA A 415 23.92 -0.49 9.40
N PRO A 416 24.65 0.20 10.30
CA PRO A 416 25.79 1.04 9.93
C PRO A 416 26.90 0.33 9.15
N GLU A 417 27.12 -0.97 9.40
CA GLU A 417 28.22 -1.75 8.83
C GLU A 417 27.74 -3.08 8.22
N HIS A 418 26.53 -3.09 7.64
CA HIS A 418 25.91 -4.31 7.11
C HIS A 418 26.79 -5.15 6.17
N PHE A 419 27.69 -4.58 5.36
CA PHE A 419 28.57 -5.37 4.49
C PHE A 419 29.74 -6.08 5.20
N LYS A 420 30.03 -5.79 6.48
CA LYS A 420 31.15 -6.41 7.17
C LYS A 420 30.81 -7.84 7.61
N PRO A 421 31.67 -8.83 7.30
CA PRO A 421 31.41 -10.24 7.60
C PRO A 421 31.47 -10.56 9.10
#